data_AF-C2ET09-F1
#
_entry.id   AF-C2ET09-F1
#
_cell.length_a   1.000
_cell.length_b   1.000
_cell.length_c   1.000
_cell.angle_alpha   90.00
_cell.angle_beta   90.00
_cell.angle_gamma   90.00
#
_symmetry.space_group_name_H-M   'P 1'
#
loop_
_entity.id
_entity.type
_entity.pdbx_description
1 polymer ?
#
loop_
_entity_poly.entity_id
_entity_poly.type
_entity_poly.pdbx_seq_one_letter_code
_entity_poly.pdbx_strand_id
1 'polypeptide(L)' 'RRVWALLRRQAELDGMPAINAKRVYRIMRQNALLLERKPAVPPSKRAHTGRVAVKESNQRWCSDGFE' A
#
# COMPACT_ATOMS: atom_id res chain seq x y z
N ARG A 1 6.42 -1.24 7.21
CA ARG A 1 7.21 -0.38 6.28
C ARG A 1 7.79 0.86 6.96
N ARG A 2 7.01 1.65 7.71
CA ARG A 2 7.48 2.88 8.39
C ARG A 2 8.71 2.71 9.31
N VAL A 3 8.69 1.73 10.21
CA VAL A 3 9.79 1.50 11.18
C VAL A 3 11.14 1.31 10.50
N TRP A 4 11.20 0.50 9.44
CA TRP A 4 12.45 0.29 8.70
C TRP A 4 12.97 1.57 8.03
N ALA A 5 12.10 2.41 7.50
CA ALA A 5 12.50 3.68 6.90
C ALA A 5 13.07 4.65 7.94
N LEU A 6 12.49 4.69 9.15
CA LEU A 6 13.01 5.48 10.27
C LEU A 6 14.39 4.98 10.71
N LEU A 7 14.54 3.66 10.89
CA LEU A 7 15.82 3.05 11.26
C LEU A 7 16.90 3.26 10.19
N ARG A 8 16.52 3.20 8.91
CA ARG A 8 17.45 3.49 7.81
C ARG A 8 17.92 4.95 7.84
N ARG A 9 16.99 5.90 8.00
CA ARG A 9 17.33 7.32 8.07
C ARG A 9 18.26 7.62 9.25
N GLN A 10 18.01 7.02 10.40
CA GLN A 10 18.87 7.16 11.57
C GLN A 10 20.25 6.55 11.30
N ALA A 11 20.32 5.34 10.74
CA ALA A 11 21.58 4.71 10.38
C ALA A 11 22.41 5.54 9.38
N GLU A 12 21.76 6.19 8.40
CA GLU A 12 22.42 7.11 7.47
C GLU A 12 23.01 8.33 8.17
N LEU A 13 22.29 8.92 9.14
CA LEU A 13 22.80 10.04 9.96
C LEU A 13 23.96 9.61 10.85
N ASP A 14 23.91 8.39 11.38
CA ASP A 14 24.93 7.84 12.28
C ASP A 14 26.12 7.22 11.53
N GLY A 15 26.14 7.26 10.20
CA GLY A 15 27.19 6.63 9.38
C GLY A 15 27.22 5.10 9.49
N MET A 16 26.15 4.48 9.97
CA MET A 16 26.03 3.05 10.16
C MET A 16 25.57 2.33 8.87
N PRO A 17 25.92 1.05 8.70
CA PRO A 17 25.49 0.29 7.55
C PRO A 17 23.95 0.13 7.50
N ALA A 18 23.43 0.06 6.27
CA ALA A 18 21.99 -0.07 6.05
C ALA A 18 21.40 -1.33 6.70
N ILE A 19 20.35 -1.15 7.49
CA ILE A 19 19.69 -2.24 8.21
C ILE A 19 18.82 -3.06 7.24
N ASN A 20 18.90 -4.39 7.32
CA ASN A 20 18.08 -5.29 6.50
C ASN A 20 16.60 -5.27 6.92
N ALA A 21 15.70 -4.92 5.99
CA ALA A 21 14.26 -4.86 6.23
C ALA A 21 13.64 -6.18 6.73
N LYS A 22 14.14 -7.34 6.26
CA LYS A 22 13.66 -8.66 6.69
C LYS A 22 13.99 -8.92 8.16
N ARG A 23 15.15 -8.47 8.64
CA ARG A 23 15.55 -8.62 10.05
C ARG A 23 14.64 -7.80 10.95
N VAL A 24 14.38 -6.53 10.59
CA VAL A 24 13.43 -5.66 11.30
C VAL A 24 12.05 -6.31 11.38
N TYR A 25 11.55 -6.84 10.26
CA TYR A 25 10.25 -7.52 10.24
C TYR A 25 10.20 -8.72 11.20
N ARG A 26 11.23 -9.58 11.23
CA ARG A 26 11.27 -10.75 12.14
C ARG A 26 11.24 -10.34 13.60
N ILE A 27 12.04 -9.34 13.99
CA ILE A 27 12.07 -8.83 15.37
C ILE A 27 10.70 -8.25 15.74
N MET A 28 10.10 -7.43 14.88
CA MET A 28 8.77 -6.88 15.12
C MET A 28 7.71 -7.98 15.26
N ARG A 29 7.79 -9.04 14.45
CA ARG A 29 6.88 -10.20 14.53
C ARG A 29 7.03 -10.95 15.85
N GLN A 30 8.27 -11.22 16.29
CA GLN A 30 8.55 -11.91 17.55
C GLN A 30 8.06 -11.13 18.77
N ASN A 31 8.04 -9.80 18.70
CA ASN A 31 7.61 -8.92 19.78
C ASN A 31 6.15 -8.43 19.64
N ALA A 32 5.36 -9.03 18.74
CA ALA A 32 3.96 -8.64 18.49
C ALA A 32 3.77 -7.13 18.15
N LEU A 33 4.76 -6.49 17.52
CA LEU A 33 4.73 -5.06 17.14
C LEU A 33 4.17 -4.82 15.73
N LEU A 34 3.61 -5.85 15.09
CA LEU A 34 2.98 -5.72 13.78
C LEU A 34 1.51 -5.34 13.96
N LEU A 35 1.05 -4.37 13.17
CA LEU A 35 -0.37 -4.04 13.10
C LEU A 35 -1.15 -5.25 12.59
N GLU A 36 -2.32 -5.45 13.18
CA GLU A 36 -3.26 -6.47 12.71
C GLU A 36 -3.63 -6.20 11.25
N ARG A 37 -3.65 -7.27 10.46
CA ARG A 37 -4.10 -7.17 9.08
C ARG A 37 -5.60 -6.98 9.10
N LYS A 38 -6.07 -5.83 8.60
CA LYS A 38 -7.50 -5.62 8.34
C LYS A 38 -8.04 -6.81 7.54
N PRO A 39 -9.17 -7.42 7.93
CA PRO A 39 -9.78 -8.48 7.15
C PRO A 39 -10.04 -7.97 5.73
N ALA A 40 -9.82 -8.83 4.74
CA ALA A 40 -10.18 -8.51 3.37
C ALA A 40 -11.68 -8.19 3.35
N VAL A 41 -12.05 -7.03 2.81
CA VAL A 41 -13.45 -6.73 2.56
C VAL A 41 -13.95 -7.78 1.56
N PRO A 42 -14.99 -8.56 1.88
CA PRO A 42 -15.53 -9.51 0.92
C PRO A 42 -15.87 -8.79 -0.37
N PRO A 43 -15.56 -9.36 -1.55
CA PRO A 43 -16.01 -8.78 -2.79
C PRO A 43 -17.53 -8.59 -2.75
N SER A 44 -17.98 -7.42 -3.19
CA SER A 44 -19.41 -7.11 -3.29
C SER A 44 -20.09 -8.20 -4.13
N LYS A 45 -21.13 -8.83 -3.57
CA LYS A 45 -22.01 -9.76 -4.31
C LYS A 45 -22.99 -9.04 -5.24
N ARG A 46 -23.03 -7.70 -5.20
CA ARG A 46 -23.92 -6.93 -6.07
C ARG A 46 -23.43 -7.08 -7.50
N ALA A 47 -24.27 -7.65 -8.35
CA ALA A 47 -24.06 -7.61 -9.78
C ALA A 47 -24.02 -6.14 -10.23
N HIS A 48 -22.95 -5.75 -10.92
CA HIS A 48 -22.89 -4.46 -11.59
C HIS A 48 -23.78 -4.54 -12.83
N THR A 49 -25.04 -4.13 -12.72
CA THR A 49 -25.98 -4.05 -13.86
C THR A 49 -25.85 -2.73 -14.64
N GLY A 50 -24.84 -1.90 -14.30
CA GLY A 50 -24.55 -0.66 -15.00
C GLY A 50 -24.11 -0.94 -16.43
N ARG A 51 -24.94 -0.60 -17.40
CA ARG A 51 -24.54 -0.57 -18.81
C ARG A 51 -23.81 0.74 -19.08
N VAL A 52 -22.53 0.67 -19.40
CA VAL A 52 -21.77 1.83 -19.84
C VAL A 52 -22.18 2.14 -21.27
N ALA A 53 -23.04 3.15 -21.45
CA ALA A 53 -23.39 3.67 -22.77
C ALA A 53 -22.37 4.75 -23.16
N VAL A 54 -21.61 4.49 -24.22
CA VAL A 54 -20.69 5.47 -24.82
C VAL A 54 -21.21 5.80 -26.22
N LYS A 55 -21.09 7.06 -26.64
CA LYS A 55 -21.52 7.48 -27.98
C LYS A 55 -20.70 6.81 -29.09
N GLU A 56 -19.40 6.61 -28.85
CA GLU A 56 -18.45 6.03 -29.80
C GLU A 56 -17.53 5.00 -29.13
N SER A 57 -17.08 4.00 -29.90
CA SER A 57 -16.07 3.05 -29.45
C SER A 57 -14.72 3.74 -29.21
N ASN A 58 -13.95 3.29 -28.22
CA ASN A 58 -12.63 3.83 -27.86
C ASN A 58 -12.58 5.30 -27.40
N GLN A 59 -13.69 5.87 -26.94
CA GLN A 59 -13.67 7.18 -26.31
C GLN A 59 -12.89 7.11 -24.99
N ARG A 60 -11.69 7.67 -24.97
CA ARG A 60 -10.86 7.76 -23.76
C ARG A 60 -11.49 8.75 -22.79
N TRP A 61 -11.73 8.30 -21.56
CA TRP A 61 -12.06 9.18 -20.46
C TRP A 61 -10.77 9.84 -19.98
N CYS A 62 -10.54 11.07 -20.41
CA CYS A 62 -9.70 11.97 -19.64
C CYS A 62 -10.53 12.35 -18.41
N SER A 63 -10.21 11.78 -17.24
CA SER A 63 -10.55 12.46 -15.99
C SER A 63 -9.74 13.76 -15.98
N ASP A 64 -10.31 14.81 -16.55
CA ASP A 64 -9.94 16.16 -16.12
C ASP A 64 -10.48 16.31 -14.70
N GLY A 65 -9.65 15.87 -13.76
CA GLY A 65 -9.91 15.92 -12.33
C GLY A 65 -8.71 16.58 -11.67
N PHE A 66 -8.45 17.82 -12.07
CA PHE A 66 -7.56 18.74 -11.37
C PHE A 66 -8.14 20.16 -11.39
N GLU A 67 -9.35 20.30 -10.85
CA GLU A 67 -9.77 21.42 -10.00
C GLU A 67 -10.36 20.84 -8.70
#